data_AF-A0A1V0PXQ4-F1
#
_entry.id   AF-A0A1V0PXQ4-F1
#
_cell.length_a   1.000
_cell.length_b   1.000
_cell.length_c   1.000
_cell.angle_alpha   90.00
_cell.angle_beta   90.00
_cell.angle_gamma   90.00
#
_symmetry.space_group_name_H-M   'P 1'
#
loop_
_entity.id
_entity.type
_entity.pdbx_description
1 polymer ?
#
loop_
_entity_poly.entity_id
_entity_poly.type
_entity_poly.pdbx_seq_one_letter_code
_entity_poly.pdbx_strand_id
1 'polypeptide(L)' 'MPETIYSSASIIDRRMMLEDALAAALDRDDNLRVGWADGERMVWVPARGDGDVSYGFSLWDIACEMEARLK' A
#
# COMPACT_ATOMS: atom_id res chain seq x y z
N MET A 1 -4.16 -26.83 -25.44
CA MET A 1 -3.29 -26.20 -24.43
C MET A 1 -4.15 -25.19 -23.70
N PRO A 2 -4.33 -25.24 -22.37
CA PRO A 2 -5.17 -24.26 -21.70
C PRO A 2 -4.41 -22.94 -21.62
N GLU A 3 -4.87 -21.97 -22.39
CA GLU A 3 -4.35 -20.62 -22.43
C GLU A 3 -4.78 -19.90 -21.15
N THR A 4 -3.81 -19.67 -20.26
CA THR A 4 -3.69 -18.43 -19.48
C THR A 4 -4.91 -18.01 -18.65
N ILE A 5 -5.24 -18.77 -17.59
CA ILE A 5 -5.79 -18.18 -16.36
C ILE A 5 -4.63 -17.58 -15.54
N TYR A 6 -3.81 -16.73 -16.16
CA TYR A 6 -2.89 -15.80 -15.50
C TYR A 6 -3.47 -14.37 -15.60
N SER A 7 -4.81 -14.27 -15.55
CA SER A 7 -5.56 -13.22 -16.26
C SER A 7 -5.90 -11.98 -15.42
N SER A 8 -6.10 -12.09 -14.10
CA SER A 8 -6.37 -10.94 -13.22
C SER A 8 -6.18 -11.32 -11.76
N ALA A 9 -6.53 -12.56 -11.42
CA ALA A 9 -6.39 -13.14 -10.09
C ALA A 9 -4.94 -13.07 -9.58
N SER A 10 -3.95 -13.43 -10.40
CA SER A 10 -2.53 -13.36 -10.01
C SER A 10 -2.03 -11.94 -9.74
N ILE A 11 -2.56 -10.93 -10.44
CA ILE A 11 -2.20 -9.52 -10.23
C ILE A 11 -2.86 -9.01 -8.95
N ILE A 12 -4.12 -9.36 -8.74
CA ILE A 12 -4.88 -9.04 -7.53
C ILE A 12 -4.24 -9.69 -6.30
N ASP A 13 -3.88 -10.97 -6.38
CA ASP A 13 -3.21 -11.72 -5.31
C ASP A 13 -1.84 -11.10 -4.97
N ARG A 14 -1.07 -10.73 -6.01
CA ARG A 14 0.22 -10.05 -5.81
C ARG A 14 0.05 -8.68 -5.17
N ARG A 15 -0.95 -7.90 -5.62
CA ARG A 15 -1.28 -6.60 -5.02
C ARG A 15 -1.59 -6.74 -3.55
N MET A 16 -2.51 -7.63 -3.20
CA MET A 16 -2.89 -7.87 -1.81
C MET A 16 -1.69 -8.28 -0.95
N MET A 17 -0.85 -9.20 -1.45
CA MET A 17 0.35 -9.64 -0.73
C MET A 17 1.32 -8.48 -0.44
N LEU A 18 1.53 -7.58 -1.41
CA LEU A 18 2.41 -6.42 -1.24
C LEU A 18 1.81 -5.38 -0.29
N GLU A 19 0.53 -5.08 -0.43
CA GLU A 19 -0.20 -4.16 0.46
C GLU A 19 -0.22 -4.68 1.91
N ASP A 20 -0.40 -6.00 2.11
CA ASP A 20 -0.33 -6.65 3.43
C ASP A 20 1.08 -6.55 4.04
N ALA A 21 2.11 -6.84 3.25
CA ALA A 21 3.49 -6.77 3.71
C ALA A 21 3.89 -5.34 4.09
N LEU A 22 3.53 -4.35 3.26
CA LEU A 22 3.77 -2.94 3.56
C LEU A 22 2.97 -2.48 4.77
N ALA A 23 1.70 -2.84 4.87
CA ALA A 23 0.89 -2.51 6.04
C ALA A 23 1.51 -3.04 7.32
N ALA A 24 1.91 -4.32 7.35
CA ALA A 24 2.55 -4.93 8.52
C ALA A 24 3.93 -4.33 8.85
N ALA A 25 4.65 -3.81 7.85
CA ALA A 25 5.92 -3.13 8.06
C ALA A 25 5.72 -1.73 8.65
N LEU A 26 4.76 -0.97 8.11
CA LEU A 26 4.50 0.43 8.48
C LEU A 26 3.71 0.57 9.78
N ASP A 27 2.86 -0.40 10.12
CA ASP A 27 2.10 -0.43 11.38
C ASP A 27 3.00 -0.57 12.63
N ARG A 28 4.29 -0.91 12.44
CA ARG A 28 5.29 -0.92 13.51
C ARG A 28 5.83 0.47 13.85
N ASP A 29 5.55 1.49 13.04
CA ASP A 29 5.96 2.86 13.29
C ASP A 29 4.82 3.63 13.97
N ASP A 30 5.02 4.01 15.23
CA ASP A 30 4.03 4.75 16.03
C ASP A 30 3.68 6.14 15.44
N ASN A 31 4.49 6.65 14.51
CA ASN A 31 4.23 7.90 13.83
C ASN A 31 3.42 7.72 12.55
N LEU A 32 3.11 6.50 12.13
CA LEU A 32 2.30 6.23 10.94
C LEU A 32 0.96 5.63 11.34
N ARG A 33 -0.03 5.79 10.47
CA ARG A 33 -1.31 5.08 10.60
C ARG A 33 -1.58 4.35 9.30
N VAL A 34 -1.92 3.08 9.37
CA VAL A 34 -2.31 2.29 8.21
C VAL A 34 -3.79 1.93 8.30
N GLY A 35 -4.49 1.94 7.18
CA GLY A 35 -5.91 1.59 7.16
C GLY A 35 -6.52 1.66 5.76
N TRP A 36 -7.84 1.70 5.72
CA TRP A 36 -8.61 1.70 4.48
C TRP A 36 -9.35 3.03 4.29
N ALA A 37 -9.28 3.58 3.08
CA ALA A 37 -10.11 4.71 2.64
C ALA A 37 -10.48 4.52 1.17
N ASP A 38 -11.76 4.76 0.84
CA ASP A 38 -12.29 4.67 -0.53
C ASP A 38 -11.97 3.35 -1.27
N GLY A 39 -11.87 2.25 -0.52
CA GLY A 39 -11.54 0.93 -1.06
C GLY A 39 -10.06 0.68 -1.31
N GLU A 40 -9.20 1.63 -0.97
CA GLU A 40 -7.74 1.52 -1.07
C GLU A 40 -7.09 1.43 0.30
N ARG A 41 -5.95 0.74 0.35
CA ARG A 41 -5.14 0.66 1.56
C ARG A 41 -4.15 1.81 1.58
N MET A 42 -4.20 2.59 2.63
CA MET A 42 -3.50 3.86 2.75
C MET A 42 -2.58 3.86 3.97
N VAL A 43 -1.49 4.61 3.86
CA VAL A 43 -0.70 5.07 5.01
C VAL A 43 -0.87 6.56 5.17
N TRP A 44 -1.08 7.00 6.41
CA TRP A 44 -1.16 8.40 6.78
C TRP A 44 0.05 8.81 7.60
N VAL A 45 0.68 9.90 7.17
CA VAL A 45 1.73 10.59 7.93
C VAL A 45 1.07 11.79 8.63
N PRO A 46 0.94 11.76 9.97
CA PRO A 46 0.48 12.89 10.74
C PRO A 46 1.53 14.00 10.68
N ALA A 47 1.15 15.17 10.18
CA ALA A 47 1.98 16.36 10.27
C ALA A 47 1.89 16.89 11.70
N ARG A 48 3.00 16.85 12.45
CA ARG A 48 3.07 17.52 13.76
C ARG A 48 3.07 19.03 13.54
N GLY A 49 1.91 19.68 13.76
CA GLY A 49 1.70 21.12 13.69
C GLY A 49 0.35 21.51 14.31
N ASP A 50 0.07 22.81 14.47
CA ASP A 50 -1.11 23.40 15.15
C ASP A 50 -2.50 23.04 14.56
N GLY A 51 -2.55 22.07 13.65
CA GLY A 51 -3.78 21.44 13.17
C GLY A 51 -3.46 20.00 12.78
N ASP A 52 -4.34 19.07 13.14
CA ASP A 52 -4.24 17.65 12.77
C ASP A 52 -4.42 17.48 11.25
N VAL A 53 -3.36 17.74 10.49
CA VAL A 53 -3.31 17.46 9.04
C VAL A 53 -2.61 16.13 8.85
N SER A 54 -3.25 15.21 8.14
CA SER A 54 -2.65 13.92 7.75
C SER A 54 -2.51 13.87 6.23
N TYR A 55 -1.34 13.52 5.75
CA TYR A 55 -1.12 13.22 4.32
C TYR A 55 -1.28 11.72 4.10
N GLY A 56 -2.22 11.34 3.24
CA GLY A 56 -2.48 9.95 2.89
C GLY A 56 -1.77 9.54 1.59
N PHE A 57 -1.15 8.36 1.59
CA PHE A 57 -0.49 7.77 0.43
C PHE A 57 -1.02 6.35 0.20
N SER A 58 -1.30 6.00 -1.06
CA SER A 58 -1.70 4.63 -1.43
C SER A 58 -0.54 3.66 -1.24
N LEU A 59 -0.79 2.57 -0.53
CA LEU A 59 0.21 1.51 -0.37
C LEU A 59 0.53 0.83 -1.71
N TRP A 60 -0.43 0.79 -2.64
CA TRP A 60 -0.17 0.24 -3.96
C TRP A 60 0.75 1.12 -4.80
N ASP A 61 0.56 2.44 -4.75
CA ASP A 61 1.44 3.37 -5.44
C ASP A 61 2.86 3.31 -4.87
N ILE A 62 2.99 3.22 -3.55
CA ILE A 62 4.28 3.00 -2.87
C ILE A 62 4.93 1.69 -3.34
N ALA A 63 4.16 0.59 -3.39
CA ALA A 63 4.67 -0.70 -3.86
C ALA A 63 5.19 -0.61 -5.31
N CYS A 64 4.41 0.02 -6.20
CA CYS A 64 4.79 0.23 -7.60
C CYS A 64 6.10 1.06 -7.71
N GLU A 65 6.22 2.14 -6.95
CA GLU A 65 7.41 2.99 -6.93
C GLU A 65 8.64 2.24 -6.38
N MET A 66 8.48 1.44 -5.33
CA MET A 66 9.56 0.60 -4.79
C MET A 66 10.02 -0.44 -5.82
N GLU A 67 9.09 -1.10 -6.50
CA GLU A 67 9.44 -2.05 -7.57
C GLU A 67 10.14 -1.38 -8.76
N ALA A 68 9.74 -0.16 -9.11
CA ALA A 68 10.39 0.60 -10.18
C ALA A 68 11.85 0.96 -9.84
N ARG A 69 12.14 1.25 -8.56
CA ARG A 69 13.50 1.57 -8.08
C ARG A 69 14.43 0.37 -7.95
N LEU A 70 13.89 -0.85 -7.91
CA LEU A 70 14.66 -2.09 -7.79
C LEU A 70 15.10 -2.66 -9.15
N LYS A 71 14.71 -2.03 -10.26
CA LYS A 71 15.10 -2.40 -11.63
C LYS A 71 16.24 -1.52 -12.14
#